data_AF-A0A534ZIK4-F1
#
_entry.id   AF-A0A534ZIK4-F1
#
_cell.length_a   1.000
_cell.length_b   1.000
_cell.length_c   1.000
_cell.angle_alpha   90.00
_cell.angle_beta   90.00
_cell.angle_gamma   90.00
#
_symmetry.space_group_name_H-M   'P 1'
#
loop_
_entity.id
_entity.type
_entity.pdbx_description
1 polymer ?
#
loop_
_entity_poly.entity_id
_entity_poly.type
_entity_poly.pdbx_seq_one_letter_code
_entity_poly.pdbx_strand_id
1 'polypeptide(L)'
;MRIERVVTNETCNQNCWFCNARRPAERPEFIARRAVRERIAAAGAGDPREIILTGGEPAMRSDLVDLVQRAGEGGRRVVLE
;
A
#
# COMPACT_ATOMS: atom_id res chain seq x y z
N MET A 1 -14.14 -0.98 14.95
CA MET A 1 -13.84 -0.37 13.65
C MET A 1 -12.54 -0.96 13.14
N ARG A 2 -12.55 -1.61 11.97
CA ARG A 2 -11.38 -2.31 11.44
C ARG A 2 -10.64 -1.42 10.44
N ILE A 3 -9.33 -1.28 10.65
CA ILE A 3 -8.38 -0.57 9.77
C ILE A 3 -7.43 -1.63 9.25
N GLU A 4 -7.17 -1.64 7.94
CA GLU A 4 -6.23 -2.56 7.30
C GLU A 4 -5.06 -1.79 6.71
N ARG A 5 -3.86 -2.37 6.78
CA ARG A 5 -2.63 -1.77 6.22
C ARG A 5 -2.10 -2.64 5.07
N VAL A 6 -1.78 -1.99 3.95
CA VAL A 6 -1.19 -2.65 2.78
C VAL A 6 0.12 -1.95 2.40
N VAL A 7 1.23 -2.68 2.52
CA VAL A 7 2.55 -2.23 2.05
C VAL A 7 2.60 -2.34 0.52
N THR A 8 2.62 -1.22 -0.18
CA THR A 8 2.55 -1.16 -1.65
C THR A 8 3.92 -1.36 -2.29
N ASN A 9 4.98 -0.83 -1.70
CA ASN A 9 6.37 -0.97 -2.14
C ASN A 9 7.34 -0.96 -0.95
N GLU A 10 8.60 -1.31 -1.18
CA GLU A 10 9.59 -1.47 -0.11
C GLU A 10 10.71 -0.43 -0.16
N THR A 11 10.94 0.19 -1.32
CA THR A 11 11.92 1.28 -1.47
C THR A 11 11.29 2.64 -1.20
N CYS A 12 12.13 3.60 -0.79
CA CYS A 12 11.74 4.98 -0.51
C CYS A 12 12.78 5.90 -1.15
N ASN A 13 12.36 7.07 -1.66
CA ASN A 13 13.28 8.12 -2.13
C ASN A 13 13.89 8.94 -0.98
N GLN A 14 13.51 8.64 0.27
CA GLN A 14 14.09 9.19 1.49
C GLN A 14 14.91 8.14 2.25
N ASN A 15 15.78 8.61 3.13
CA ASN A 15 16.62 7.77 3.99
C ASN A 15 16.61 8.28 5.44
N CYS A 16 15.42 8.33 6.04
CA CYS A 16 15.24 8.79 7.41
C CYS A 16 16.06 7.93 8.39
N TRP A 17 16.84 8.56 9.28
CA TRP A 17 17.70 7.89 10.26
C TRP A 17 16.95 6.89 11.16
N PHE A 18 15.68 7.15 11.44
CA PHE A 18 14.84 6.34 12.31
C PHE A 18 14.00 5.28 11.57
N CYS A 19 14.12 5.15 10.24
CA CYS A 19 13.30 4.22 9.47
C CYS A 19 13.77 2.77 9.68
N ASN A 20 12.83 1.88 10.02
CA ASN A 20 13.07 0.45 10.18
C ASN A 20 12.30 -0.43 9.17
N ALA A 21 11.59 0.19 8.21
CA ALA A 21 10.71 -0.51 7.26
C ALA A 21 11.27 -0.60 5.83
N ARG A 22 11.98 0.44 5.36
CA ARG A 22 12.46 0.50 3.97
C ARG A 22 13.47 -0.60 3.68
N ARG A 23 13.47 -1.08 2.43
CA ARG A 23 14.50 -1.96 1.88
C ARG A 23 15.35 -1.22 0.86
N PRO A 24 16.61 -1.64 0.67
CA PRO A 24 17.48 -1.06 -0.36
C PRO A 24 17.05 -1.42 -1.78
N ALA A 25 16.28 -2.50 -1.96
CA ALA A 25 15.75 -2.95 -3.24
C ALA A 25 14.38 -3.58 -3.05
N GLU A 26 13.57 -3.47 -4.10
CA GLU A 26 12.27 -4.13 -4.17
C GLU A 26 12.40 -5.64 -4.34
N ARG A 27 11.47 -6.41 -3.75
CA ARG A 27 11.19 -7.77 -4.24
C ARG A 27 10.16 -7.71 -5.37
N PRO A 28 10.53 -8.06 -6.62
CA PRO A 28 9.63 -7.91 -7.78
C PRO A 28 8.27 -8.59 -7.59
N GLU A 29 8.24 -9.78 -7.00
CA GLU A 29 7.03 -10.58 -6.81
C GLU A 29 6.11 -9.94 -5.75
N PHE A 30 6.69 -9.26 -4.77
CA PHE A 30 5.94 -8.59 -3.72
C PHE A 30 5.27 -7.31 -4.25
N ILE A 31 6.02 -6.49 -4.99
CA ILE A 31 5.54 -5.18 -5.47
C ILE A 31 4.82 -5.21 -6.81
N ALA A 32 4.87 -6.35 -7.52
CA ALA A 32 4.14 -6.55 -8.76
C ALA A 32 2.71 -6.06 -8.60
N ARG A 33 2.23 -5.28 -9.58
CA ARG A 33 0.89 -4.67 -9.56
C ARG A 33 -0.20 -5.67 -9.17
N ARG A 34 -0.15 -6.88 -9.73
CA ARG A 34 -1.07 -7.98 -9.40
C ARG A 34 -1.04 -8.32 -7.90
N ALA A 35 0.15 -8.53 -7.33
CA ALA A 35 0.31 -8.93 -5.94
C ALA A 35 -0.14 -7.84 -4.94
N VAL A 36 0.06 -6.56 -5.26
CA VAL A 36 -0.44 -5.45 -4.43
C VAL A 36 -1.97 -5.39 -4.49
N ARG A 37 -2.56 -5.51 -5.68
CA ARG A 37 -4.01 -5.54 -5.87
C ARG A 37 -4.67 -6.69 -5.13
N GLU A 38 -4.08 -7.88 -5.15
CA GLU A 38 -4.57 -9.04 -4.40
C GLU A 38 -4.57 -8.78 -2.88
N ARG A 39 -3.54 -8.11 -2.37
CA ARG A 39 -3.48 -7.73 -0.96
C ARG A 39 -4.50 -6.65 -0.60
N ILE A 40 -4.77 -5.68 -1.48
CA ILE A 40 -5.86 -4.71 -1.31
C ILE A 40 -7.22 -5.41 -1.30
N ALA A 41 -7.47 -6.34 -2.22
CA ALA A 41 -8.71 -7.10 -2.27
C ALA A 41 -8.92 -7.94 -1.00
N ALA A 42 -7.86 -8.61 -0.52
CA ALA A 42 -7.89 -9.37 0.72
C ALA A 42 -8.16 -8.46 1.95
N ALA A 43 -7.55 -7.28 2.00
CA ALA A 43 -7.84 -6.28 3.04
C ALA A 43 -9.31 -5.80 2.98
N GLY A 44 -9.85 -5.62 1.77
CA GLY A 44 -11.23 -5.20 1.55
C GLY A 44 -12.28 -6.26 1.90
N ALA A 45 -11.94 -7.56 1.86
CA ALA A 45 -12.88 -8.65 2.12
C ALA A 45 -13.48 -8.64 3.54
N GLY A 46 -12.81 -7.98 4.50
CA GLY A 46 -13.32 -7.78 5.86
C GLY A 46 -14.20 -6.55 6.05
N ASP A 47 -14.59 -5.87 4.96
CA ASP A 47 -15.29 -4.60 4.93
C ASP A 47 -14.74 -3.54 5.93
N PRO A 48 -13.44 -3.20 5.85
CA PRO A 48 -12.85 -2.22 6.75
C PRO A 48 -13.40 -0.83 6.43
N ARG A 49 -13.49 0.03 7.45
CA ARG A 49 -13.83 1.45 7.24
C ARG A 49 -12.71 2.21 6.54
N GLU A 50 -11.47 1.74 6.71
CA GLU A 50 -10.27 2.40 6.22
C GLU A 50 -9.24 1.38 5.73
N ILE A 51 -8.62 1.69 4.60
CA ILE A 51 -7.41 1.03 4.13
C ILE A 51 -6.29 2.07 4.05
N ILE A 52 -5.17 1.74 4.69
CA ILE A 52 -3.94 2.53 4.66
C ILE A 52 -2.99 1.89 3.66
N LEU A 53 -2.62 2.65 2.64
CA LEU A 53 -1.58 2.30 1.68
C LEU A 53 -0.27 2.90 2.18
N THR A 54 0.70 2.05 2.48
CA THR A 54 2.00 2.44 3.04
C THR A 54 3.13 1.72 2.32
N GLY A 55 4.36 1.82 2.83
CA GLY A 55 5.50 1.07 2.32
C GLY A 55 6.83 1.74 2.67
N GLY A 56 7.68 1.86 1.65
CA GLY A 56 8.73 2.87 1.64
C GLY A 56 8.12 4.22 1.28
N GLU A 57 7.89 4.46 -0.01
CA GLU A 57 7.16 5.65 -0.48
C GLU A 57 6.12 5.25 -1.56
N PRO A 58 4.82 5.17 -1.21
CA PRO A 58 3.76 4.84 -2.17
C PRO A 58 3.69 5.79 -3.37
N ALA A 59 4.04 7.07 -3.20
CA ALA A 59 4.02 8.06 -4.27
C ALA A 59 5.07 7.82 -5.36
N MET A 60 6.07 6.95 -5.13
CA MET A 60 6.99 6.53 -6.19
C MET A 60 6.36 5.55 -7.18
N ARG A 61 5.21 4.95 -6.85
CA ARG A 61 4.56 3.97 -7.73
C ARG A 61 3.79 4.68 -8.84
N SER A 62 4.09 4.34 -10.10
CA SER A 62 3.37 4.86 -11.27
C SER A 62 1.90 4.42 -11.33
N ASP A 63 1.53 3.35 -10.61
CA ASP A 63 0.17 2.80 -10.56
C ASP A 63 -0.62 3.23 -9.30
N LEU A 64 -0.12 4.19 -8.51
CA LEU A 64 -0.74 4.60 -7.25
C LEU A 64 -2.24 4.97 -7.38
N VAL A 65 -2.62 5.71 -8.43
CA VAL A 65 -4.01 6.13 -8.65
C VAL A 65 -4.96 4.92 -8.72
N ASP A 66 -4.55 3.86 -9.41
CA ASP A 66 -5.32 2.61 -9.51
C ASP A 66 -5.40 1.88 -8.16
N LEU A 67 -4.34 1.91 -7.36
CA LEU A 67 -4.34 1.30 -6.02
C LEU A 67 -5.28 2.04 -5.06
N VAL A 68 -5.29 3.38 -5.08
CA VAL A 68 -6.19 4.21 -4.27
C VAL A 68 -7.64 3.96 -4.67
N GLN A 69 -7.96 3.92 -5.98
CA GLN A 69 -9.31 3.64 -6.45
C GLN A 69 -9.82 2.29 -5.95
N ARG A 70 -8.99 1.24 -6.04
CA ARG A 70 -9.34 -0.11 -5.56
C ARG A 70 -9.52 -0.17 -4.05
N ALA A 71 -8.65 0.49 -3.29
CA ALA A 71 -8.76 0.54 -1.84
C ALA A 71 -10.03 1.29 -1.37
N GLY A 72 -10.51 2.25 -2.16
CA GLY A 72 -11.71 3.04 -1.89
C GLY A 72 -13.02 2.41 -2.38
N GLU A 73 -12.98 1.27 -3.08
CA GLU A 73 -14.19 0.54 -3.46
C GLU A 73 -15.08 0.29 -2.24
N GLY A 74 -16.40 0.32 -2.40
CA GLY A 74 -17.33 0.19 -1.27
C GLY A 74 -17.43 1.42 -0.37
N GLY A 75 -16.86 2.57 -0.75
CA GLY A 75 -16.96 3.83 0.00
C GLY A 75 -15.99 3.92 1.20
N ARG A 76 -14.91 3.14 1.16
CA ARG A 76 -13.91 3.06 2.24
C ARG A 76 -13.02 4.30 2.23
N ARG A 77 -12.61 4.76 3.41
CA ARG A 77 -11.60 5.82 3.52
C ARG A 77 -10.24 5.26 3.11
N VAL A 78 -9.48 6.00 2.31
CA VAL A 78 -8.11 5.64 1.92
C VAL A 78 -7.15 6.67 2.49
N VAL A 79 -6.08 6.18 3.11
CA VAL A 79 -4.96 7.01 3.59
C VAL A 79 -3.67 6.55 2.94
N LEU A 80 -2.82 7.51 2.63
CA LEU A 80 -1.44 7.28 2.19
C LEU A 80 -0.51 7.64 3.34
N GLU A 81 0.35 6.69 3.72
CA GLU A 81 1.41 6.82 4.73
C GLU A 81 2.79 6.67 4.10
#